data_AF-A0A6A4H5R4-F1
#
_entry.id   AF-A0A6A4H5R4-F1
#
_cell.length_a   1.000
_cell.length_b   1.000
_cell.length_c   1.000
_cell.angle_alpha   90.00
_cell.angle_beta   90.00
_cell.angle_gamma   90.00
#
_symmetry.space_group_name_H-M   'P 1'
#
loop_
_entity.id
_entity.type
_entity.pdbx_description
1 polymer ?
#
loop_
_entity_poly.entity_id
_entity_poly.type
_entity_poly.pdbx_seq_one_letter_code
_entity_poly.pdbx_strand_id
1 'polypeptide(L)'
;MSALKGVEVLLFDVFGTVVEWQNSITKALKDYGKQYSLEVSIEEWQGFDDEWRAGYWEKIGGGPNNAAHREVPETTEYHKARDGAPSQILDQILSSSKWSHVEKVLNEEARAHLNLTWHRMSGFPNAVPGLYALKKNVIVAALSNMNKRLLVDLAKHAELYTIVYSEEKVCSSGSWT
;
A
#
# COMPACT_ATOMS: atom_id res chain seq x y z
N MET A 1 10.40 -9.44 -34.40
CA MET A 1 10.88 -10.24 -33.25
C MET A 1 10.02 -9.88 -32.05
N SER A 2 9.71 -10.83 -31.16
CA SER A 2 8.92 -10.55 -29.95
C SER A 2 9.67 -9.56 -29.04
N ALA A 3 8.96 -8.56 -28.52
CA ALA A 3 9.50 -7.56 -27.60
C ALA A 3 10.04 -8.16 -26.28
N LEU A 4 9.66 -9.40 -25.95
CA LEU A 4 10.05 -10.09 -24.72
C LEU A 4 11.19 -11.10 -24.91
N LYS A 5 11.82 -11.16 -26.09
CA LYS A 5 12.89 -12.12 -26.36
C LYS A 5 14.11 -11.80 -25.48
N GLY A 6 14.53 -12.76 -24.66
CA GLY A 6 15.71 -12.63 -23.77
C GLY A 6 15.42 -11.93 -22.44
N VAL A 7 14.15 -11.66 -22.11
CA VAL A 7 13.77 -11.13 -20.80
C VAL A 7 13.83 -12.26 -19.77
N GLU A 8 14.62 -12.05 -18.71
CA GLU A 8 14.79 -13.01 -17.60
C GLU A 8 14.07 -12.58 -16.31
N VAL A 9 13.72 -11.30 -16.20
CA VAL A 9 13.14 -10.69 -15.00
C VAL A 9 11.93 -9.85 -15.39
N LEU A 10 10.82 -10.04 -14.67
CA LEU A 10 9.64 -9.20 -14.72
C LEU A 10 9.45 -8.50 -13.37
N LEU A 11 9.43 -7.17 -13.42
CA LEU A 11 9.18 -6.31 -12.27
C LEU A 11 7.74 -5.82 -12.33
N PHE A 12 7.03 -5.90 -11.21
CA PHE A 12 5.65 -5.48 -11.08
C PHE A 12 5.53 -4.37 -10.04
N ASP A 13 4.90 -3.27 -10.42
CA ASP A 13 4.23 -2.44 -9.42
C ASP A 13 3.22 -3.31 -8.65
N VAL A 14 2.92 -2.92 -7.41
CA VAL A 14 2.07 -3.70 -6.51
C VAL A 14 0.68 -3.08 -6.38
N PHE A 15 0.60 -1.79 -6.03
CA PHE A 15 -0.66 -1.15 -5.62
C PHE A 15 -1.48 -0.71 -6.84
N GLY A 16 -2.57 -1.44 -7.11
CA GLY A 16 -3.42 -1.19 -8.28
C GLY A 16 -3.00 -1.98 -9.52
N THR A 17 -1.82 -2.59 -9.50
CA THR A 17 -1.35 -3.53 -10.54
C THR A 17 -1.57 -4.98 -10.11
N VAL A 18 -1.18 -5.34 -8.89
CA VAL A 18 -1.26 -6.72 -8.36
C VAL A 18 -2.30 -6.82 -7.25
N VAL A 19 -2.34 -5.84 -6.34
CA VAL A 19 -3.33 -5.79 -5.26
C VAL A 19 -4.43 -4.79 -5.55
N GLU A 20 -5.66 -5.19 -5.22
CA GLU A 20 -6.86 -4.37 -5.35
C GLU A 20 -7.06 -3.55 -4.07
N TRP A 21 -6.32 -2.46 -3.96
CA TRP A 21 -6.25 -1.68 -2.71
C TRP A 21 -7.61 -1.03 -2.37
N GLN A 22 -8.27 -0.40 -3.33
CA GLN A 22 -9.49 0.39 -3.07
C GLN A 22 -10.61 -0.48 -2.49
N ASN A 23 -10.94 -1.58 -3.17
CA ASN A 23 -11.97 -2.50 -2.67
C ASN A 23 -11.58 -3.16 -1.34
N SER A 24 -10.29 -3.42 -1.10
CA SER A 24 -9.82 -3.95 0.19
C SER A 24 -10.02 -2.93 1.34
N ILE A 25 -9.66 -1.66 1.12
CA ILE A 25 -9.82 -0.59 2.12
C ILE A 25 -11.29 -0.28 2.34
N THR A 26 -12.07 -0.05 1.28
CA THR A 26 -13.52 0.20 1.37
C THR A 26 -14.25 -0.94 2.09
N LYS A 27 -13.90 -2.21 1.82
CA LYS A 27 -14.49 -3.35 2.53
C LYS A 27 -14.19 -3.31 4.03
N ALA A 28 -12.93 -3.05 4.40
CA ALA A 28 -12.55 -2.92 5.80
C ALA A 28 -13.29 -1.77 6.49
N LEU A 29 -13.35 -0.58 5.86
CA LEU A 29 -14.10 0.58 6.38
C LEU A 29 -15.58 0.23 6.58
N LYS A 30 -16.21 -0.47 5.63
CA LYS A 30 -17.59 -0.94 5.76
C LYS A 30 -17.78 -1.91 6.92
N ASP A 31 -16.88 -2.86 7.09
CA ASP A 31 -16.95 -3.84 8.17
C ASP A 31 -16.75 -3.16 9.54
N TYR A 32 -15.86 -2.17 9.62
CA TYR A 32 -15.74 -1.27 10.77
C TYR A 32 -17.02 -0.47 11.01
N GLY A 33 -17.59 0.11 9.96
CA GLY A 33 -18.84 0.87 10.06
C GLY A 33 -19.95 0.04 10.69
N LYS A 34 -20.09 -1.23 10.28
CA LYS A 34 -21.02 -2.17 10.91
C LYS A 34 -20.66 -2.48 12.36
N GLN A 35 -19.39 -2.79 12.64
CA GLN A 35 -18.93 -3.14 13.99
C GLN A 35 -19.21 -2.01 15.00
N TYR A 36 -19.06 -0.76 14.57
CA TYR A 36 -19.19 0.43 15.40
C TYR A 36 -20.54 1.16 15.23
N SER A 37 -21.49 0.56 14.50
CA SER A 37 -22.83 1.14 14.24
C SER A 37 -22.77 2.55 13.64
N LEU A 38 -21.83 2.77 12.71
CA LEU A 38 -21.70 4.01 11.95
C LEU A 38 -22.65 3.98 10.73
N GLU A 39 -23.49 5.00 10.61
CA GLU A 39 -24.37 5.20 9.46
C GLU A 39 -23.63 5.97 8.36
N VAL A 40 -22.76 5.26 7.63
CA VAL A 40 -21.99 5.82 6.51
C VAL A 40 -22.22 4.96 5.27
N SER A 41 -22.54 5.62 4.16
CA SER A 41 -22.80 4.96 2.87
C SER A 41 -21.52 4.36 2.26
N ILE A 42 -21.69 3.49 1.27
CA ILE A 42 -20.53 2.89 0.59
C ILE A 42 -19.77 3.94 -0.24
N GLU A 43 -20.48 4.89 -0.83
CA GLU A 43 -19.93 6.00 -1.61
C GLU A 43 -19.13 6.96 -0.71
N GLU A 44 -19.59 7.19 0.52
CA GLU A 44 -18.81 7.95 1.50
C GLU A 44 -17.53 7.20 1.89
N TRP A 45 -17.59 5.88 2.12
CA TRP A 45 -16.38 5.09 2.41
C TRP A 45 -15.38 5.07 1.26
N GLN A 46 -15.86 5.08 0.01
CA GLN A 46 -14.99 5.28 -1.15
C GLN A 46 -14.38 6.69 -1.13
N GLY A 47 -15.16 7.73 -0.79
CA GLY A 47 -14.60 9.07 -0.57
C GLY A 47 -13.52 9.10 0.52
N PHE A 48 -13.67 8.31 1.58
CA PHE A 48 -12.65 8.16 2.63
C PHE A 48 -11.36 7.53 2.09
N ASP A 49 -11.47 6.45 1.31
CA ASP A 49 -10.29 5.76 0.77
C ASP A 49 -9.54 6.60 -0.27
N ASP A 50 -10.26 7.37 -1.07
CA ASP A 50 -9.70 8.36 -2.00
C ASP A 50 -8.94 9.46 -1.25
N GLU A 51 -9.52 10.03 -0.19
CA GLU A 51 -8.85 11.01 0.68
C GLU A 51 -7.58 10.44 1.31
N TRP A 52 -7.63 9.18 1.78
CA TRP A 52 -6.47 8.51 2.36
C TRP A 52 -5.35 8.29 1.35
N ARG A 53 -5.72 7.85 0.14
CA ARG A 53 -4.77 7.65 -0.96
C ARG A 53 -4.17 8.96 -1.45
N ALA A 54 -4.97 10.02 -1.55
CA ALA A 54 -4.51 11.35 -1.94
C ALA A 54 -3.53 11.94 -0.91
N GLY A 55 -3.88 11.86 0.39
CA GLY A 55 -3.01 12.33 1.47
C GLY A 55 -1.65 11.64 1.49
N TYR A 56 -1.56 10.38 1.05
CA TYR A 56 -0.27 9.69 0.90
C TYR A 56 0.61 10.39 -0.12
N TRP A 57 0.08 10.66 -1.31
CA TRP A 57 0.80 11.32 -2.40
C TRP A 57 1.24 12.74 -2.04
N GLU A 58 0.36 13.51 -1.39
CA GLU A 58 0.69 14.84 -0.87
C GLU A 58 1.86 14.77 0.11
N LYS A 59 1.81 13.80 1.04
CA LYS A 59 2.82 13.62 2.07
C LYS A 59 4.18 13.17 1.56
N ILE A 60 4.19 12.27 0.57
CA ILE A 60 5.44 11.83 -0.06
C ILE A 60 5.93 12.81 -1.14
N GLY A 61 5.20 13.90 -1.37
CA GLY A 61 5.64 15.01 -2.21
C GLY A 61 5.67 14.70 -3.70
N GLY A 62 4.80 13.81 -4.17
CA GLY A 62 4.63 13.46 -5.57
C GLY A 62 3.18 13.05 -5.86
N GLY A 63 2.55 13.59 -6.90
CA GLY A 63 1.29 13.08 -7.41
C GLY A 63 1.51 11.87 -8.32
N PRO A 64 0.45 11.15 -8.74
CA PRO A 64 0.56 10.04 -9.70
C PRO A 64 1.26 10.44 -11.01
N ASN A 65 1.22 11.73 -11.37
CA ASN A 65 1.85 12.29 -12.57
C ASN A 65 3.15 13.08 -12.29
N ASN A 66 3.63 13.12 -11.03
CA ASN A 66 4.81 13.89 -10.63
C ASN A 66 5.86 13.03 -9.90
N ALA A 67 5.88 11.73 -10.20
CA ALA A 67 6.87 10.78 -9.69
C ALA A 67 8.24 10.92 -10.39
N ALA A 68 8.32 11.68 -11.48
CA ALA A 68 9.56 11.91 -12.20
C ALA A 68 10.32 13.09 -11.55
N HIS A 69 11.54 12.82 -11.06
CA HIS A 69 12.61 13.77 -10.74
C HIS A 69 12.82 14.23 -9.28
N ARG A 70 12.22 13.61 -8.27
CA ARG A 70 12.63 13.89 -6.89
C ARG A 70 13.67 12.86 -6.43
N GLU A 71 14.88 13.32 -6.12
CA GLU A 71 15.82 12.53 -5.33
C GLU A 71 15.15 12.16 -4.01
N VAL A 72 15.05 10.87 -3.76
CA VAL A 72 14.48 10.31 -2.54
C VAL A 72 15.60 10.29 -1.50
N PRO A 73 15.50 11.04 -0.38
CA PRO A 73 16.52 11.01 0.65
C PRO A 73 16.70 9.60 1.24
N GLU A 74 17.90 9.04 1.15
CA GLU A 74 18.23 7.71 1.71
C GLU A 74 18.47 7.78 3.24
N THR A 75 17.62 8.47 3.99
CA THR A 75 17.75 8.59 5.46
C THR A 75 16.80 7.67 6.20
N THR A 76 17.16 7.30 7.43
CA THR A 76 16.28 6.48 8.29
C THR A 76 14.99 7.24 8.61
N GLU A 77 15.09 8.54 8.81
CA GLU A 77 13.99 9.46 9.11
C GLU A 77 13.00 9.53 7.96
N TYR A 78 13.50 9.56 6.72
CA TYR A 78 12.67 9.58 5.52
C TYR A 78 11.83 8.29 5.39
N HIS A 79 12.45 7.12 5.57
CA HIS A 79 11.73 5.84 5.53
C HIS A 79 10.71 5.72 6.67
N LYS A 80 11.09 6.09 7.90
CA LYS A 80 10.15 6.12 9.05
C LYS A 80 8.95 7.04 8.81
N ALA A 81 9.15 8.19 8.17
CA ALA A 81 8.07 9.10 7.83
C ALA A 81 7.08 8.49 6.83
N ARG A 82 7.57 7.69 5.86
CA ARG A 82 6.71 6.97 4.91
C ARG A 82 5.96 5.82 5.57
N ASP A 83 6.59 5.11 6.49
CA ASP A 83 5.96 4.00 7.23
C ASP A 83 4.83 4.51 8.14
N GLY A 84 5.04 5.67 8.78
CA GLY A 84 4.03 6.32 9.60
C GLY A 84 2.98 7.11 8.81
N ALA A 85 3.19 7.31 7.50
CA ALA A 85 2.31 8.17 6.69
C ALA A 85 0.84 7.73 6.74
N PRO A 86 0.48 6.45 6.53
CA PRO A 86 -0.92 6.03 6.53
C PRO A 86 -1.63 6.34 7.85
N SER A 87 -1.00 6.08 8.99
CA SER A 87 -1.60 6.37 10.31
C SER A 87 -1.79 7.86 10.52
N GLN A 88 -0.80 8.67 10.16
CA GLN A 88 -0.87 10.12 10.32
C GLN A 88 -1.93 10.75 9.40
N ILE A 89 -2.15 10.19 8.21
CA ILE A 89 -3.22 10.63 7.29
C ILE A 89 -4.59 10.20 7.83
N LEU A 90 -4.69 8.99 8.39
CA LEU A 90 -5.92 8.53 9.05
C LEU A 90 -6.34 9.50 10.16
N ASP A 91 -5.42 9.91 11.02
CA ASP A 91 -5.72 10.88 12.08
C ASP A 91 -6.13 12.24 11.52
N GLN A 92 -5.49 12.70 10.43
CA GLN A 92 -5.86 13.94 9.76
C GLN A 92 -7.29 13.88 9.20
N ILE A 93 -7.63 12.80 8.49
CA ILE A 93 -8.97 12.58 7.92
C ILE A 93 -10.01 12.57 9.04
N LEU A 94 -9.78 11.79 10.11
CA LEU A 94 -10.71 11.67 11.23
C LEU A 94 -10.91 13.01 11.97
N SER A 95 -9.88 13.86 12.07
CA SER A 95 -9.99 15.18 12.70
C SER A 95 -10.80 16.21 11.88
N SER A 96 -11.09 15.90 10.61
CA SER A 96 -11.90 16.79 9.76
C SER A 96 -13.35 16.85 10.24
N SER A 97 -14.01 17.98 9.97
CA SER A 97 -15.44 18.13 10.28
C SER A 97 -16.30 17.04 9.62
N LYS A 98 -15.93 16.65 8.39
CA LYS A 98 -16.57 15.57 7.61
C LYS A 98 -16.58 14.24 8.36
N TRP A 99 -15.46 13.86 8.97
CA TRP A 99 -15.28 12.53 9.59
C TRP A 99 -15.28 12.53 11.12
N SER A 100 -15.51 13.67 11.75
CA SER A 100 -15.59 13.81 13.21
C SER A 100 -16.61 12.88 13.89
N HIS A 101 -17.64 12.42 13.17
CA HIS A 101 -18.60 11.44 13.65
C HIS A 101 -18.00 10.02 13.75
N VAL A 102 -17.09 9.67 12.84
CA VAL A 102 -16.31 8.41 12.87
C VAL A 102 -15.25 8.47 13.97
N GLU A 103 -14.56 9.61 14.10
CA GLU A 103 -13.51 9.84 15.09
C GLU A 103 -13.97 9.54 16.53
N LYS A 104 -15.20 9.97 16.86
CA LYS A 104 -15.81 9.80 18.20
C LYS A 104 -16.00 8.35 18.61
N VAL A 105 -16.05 7.43 17.64
CA VAL A 105 -16.38 6.02 17.88
C VAL A 105 -15.14 5.12 17.73
N LEU A 106 -14.20 5.49 16.85
CA LEU A 106 -12.96 4.74 16.67
C LEU A 106 -11.92 5.12 17.74
N ASN A 107 -11.74 4.22 18.72
CA ASN A 107 -10.65 4.30 19.69
C ASN A 107 -9.28 4.00 19.05
N GLU A 108 -8.21 4.18 19.82
CA GLU A 108 -6.82 4.02 19.32
C GLU A 108 -6.53 2.62 18.76
N GLU A 109 -7.01 1.57 19.43
CA GLU A 109 -6.84 0.18 18.98
C GLU A 109 -7.55 -0.07 17.64
N ALA A 110 -8.78 0.46 17.50
CA ALA A 110 -9.56 0.37 16.28
C ALA A 110 -8.84 1.05 15.11
N ARG A 111 -8.29 2.24 15.34
CA ARG A 111 -7.50 3.00 14.33
C ARG A 111 -6.24 2.24 13.94
N ALA A 112 -5.50 1.70 14.90
CA ALA A 112 -4.30 0.90 14.63
C ALA A 112 -4.63 -0.33 13.79
N HIS A 113 -5.72 -1.04 14.11
CA HIS A 113 -6.14 -2.21 13.33
C HIS A 113 -6.70 -1.82 11.95
N LEU A 114 -7.36 -0.67 11.80
CA LEU A 114 -7.81 -0.14 10.51
C LEU A 114 -6.60 0.21 9.62
N ASN A 115 -5.57 0.83 10.21
CA ASN A 115 -4.32 1.16 9.52
C ASN A 115 -3.60 -0.10 9.00
N LEU A 116 -3.70 -1.23 9.70
CA LEU A 116 -3.16 -2.52 9.22
C LEU A 116 -3.87 -3.07 7.98
N THR A 117 -4.98 -2.48 7.53
CA THR A 117 -5.62 -2.90 6.28
C THR A 117 -4.71 -2.69 5.06
N TRP A 118 -3.83 -1.67 5.09
CA TRP A 118 -2.80 -1.46 4.05
C TRP A 118 -1.80 -2.63 3.93
N HIS A 119 -1.71 -3.49 4.96
CA HIS A 119 -0.88 -4.69 4.98
C HIS A 119 -1.66 -5.97 4.60
N ARG A 120 -2.99 -5.86 4.42
CA ARG A 120 -3.92 -7.00 4.30
C ARG A 120 -4.89 -6.78 3.14
N MET A 121 -4.34 -6.46 1.97
CA MET A 121 -5.14 -6.24 0.76
C MET A 121 -5.14 -7.49 -0.11
N SER A 122 -6.27 -7.75 -0.75
CA SER A 122 -6.41 -8.89 -1.65
C SER A 122 -5.71 -8.62 -2.99
N GLY A 123 -5.13 -9.67 -3.57
CA GLY A 123 -4.67 -9.64 -4.95
C GLY A 123 -5.85 -9.60 -5.93
N PHE A 124 -5.67 -9.01 -7.11
CA PHE A 124 -6.67 -9.18 -8.17
C PHE A 124 -6.84 -10.67 -8.50
N PRO A 125 -8.06 -11.14 -8.84
CA PRO A 125 -8.33 -12.57 -9.07
C PRO A 125 -7.43 -13.23 -10.12
N ASN A 126 -6.97 -12.47 -11.11
CA ASN A 126 -6.06 -12.91 -12.17
C ASN A 126 -4.57 -12.71 -11.83
N ALA A 127 -4.23 -11.84 -10.88
CA ALA A 127 -2.84 -11.51 -10.58
C ALA A 127 -2.11 -12.69 -9.94
N VAL A 128 -2.69 -13.32 -8.91
CA VAL A 128 -2.05 -14.46 -8.21
C VAL A 128 -1.76 -15.61 -9.19
N PRO A 129 -2.74 -16.16 -9.95
CA PRO A 129 -2.47 -17.23 -10.90
C PRO A 129 -1.50 -16.82 -12.02
N GLY A 130 -1.58 -15.56 -12.48
CA GLY A 130 -0.69 -15.02 -13.50
C GLY A 130 0.77 -14.97 -13.06
N LEU A 131 1.03 -14.42 -11.87
CA LEU A 131 2.38 -14.37 -11.28
C LEU A 131 2.95 -15.78 -11.06
N TYR A 132 2.12 -16.71 -10.60
CA TYR A 132 2.49 -18.12 -10.47
C TYR A 132 2.89 -18.77 -11.80
N ALA A 133 2.16 -18.48 -12.88
CA ALA A 133 2.48 -19.01 -14.20
C ALA A 133 3.79 -18.42 -14.74
N LEU A 134 4.00 -17.11 -14.57
CA LEU A 134 5.20 -16.41 -15.03
C LEU A 134 6.46 -16.88 -14.30
N LYS A 135 6.39 -17.05 -12.97
CA LYS A 135 7.52 -17.46 -12.12
C LYS A 135 8.14 -18.80 -12.52
N LYS A 136 7.41 -19.65 -13.25
CA LYS A 136 7.94 -20.93 -13.76
C LYS A 136 9.07 -20.76 -14.77
N ASN A 137 9.15 -19.60 -15.44
CA ASN A 137 10.08 -19.37 -16.56
C ASN A 137 10.99 -18.15 -16.36
N VAL A 138 10.57 -17.17 -15.57
CA VAL A 138 11.31 -15.92 -15.33
C VAL A 138 11.29 -15.56 -13.86
N ILE A 139 12.25 -14.73 -13.44
CA ILE A 139 12.22 -14.13 -12.10
C ILE A 139 11.07 -13.13 -12.06
N VAL A 140 10.25 -13.22 -11.02
CA VAL A 140 9.16 -12.27 -10.76
C VAL A 140 9.45 -11.56 -9.46
N ALA A 141 9.52 -10.23 -9.52
CA ALA A 141 9.76 -9.39 -8.35
C ALA A 141 8.79 -8.20 -8.28
N ALA A 142 8.45 -7.81 -7.06
CA ALA A 142 7.78 -6.54 -6.79
C ALA A 142 8.79 -5.40 -6.96
N LEU A 143 8.38 -4.31 -7.59
CA LEU A 143 9.08 -3.03 -7.62
C LEU A 143 8.09 -1.97 -7.14
N SER A 144 8.16 -1.63 -5.85
CA SER A 144 7.16 -0.78 -5.21
C SER A 144 7.78 0.27 -4.29
N ASN A 145 7.08 1.40 -4.16
CA ASN A 145 7.47 2.55 -3.35
C ASN A 145 7.19 2.36 -1.84
N MET A 146 6.76 1.16 -1.43
CA MET A 146 6.42 0.82 -0.05
C MET A 146 7.55 0.08 0.65
N ASN A 147 7.62 0.21 1.98
CA ASN A 147 8.63 -0.50 2.77
C ASN A 147 8.51 -2.02 2.64
N LYS A 148 9.62 -2.70 2.94
CA LYS A 148 9.70 -4.17 2.80
C LYS A 148 8.72 -4.91 3.71
N ARG A 149 8.48 -4.41 4.93
CA ARG A 149 7.58 -5.08 5.87
C ARG A 149 6.16 -5.15 5.32
N LEU A 150 5.65 -4.04 4.81
CA LEU A 150 4.34 -3.94 4.18
C LEU A 150 4.25 -4.90 2.99
N LEU A 151 5.25 -4.89 2.10
CA LEU A 151 5.26 -5.78 0.94
C LEU A 151 5.30 -7.26 1.32
N VAL A 152 6.03 -7.63 2.38
CA VAL A 152 6.04 -9.00 2.92
C VAL A 152 4.69 -9.38 3.51
N ASP A 153 4.03 -8.46 4.22
CA ASP A 153 2.70 -8.70 4.76
C ASP A 153 1.66 -8.92 3.66
N LEU A 154 1.71 -8.09 2.61
CA LEU A 154 0.86 -8.26 1.44
C LEU A 154 1.13 -9.57 0.72
N ALA A 155 2.41 -9.91 0.51
CA ALA A 155 2.76 -11.14 -0.15
C ALA A 155 2.26 -12.37 0.61
N LYS A 156 2.30 -12.34 1.95
CA LYS A 156 1.74 -13.40 2.79
C LYS A 156 0.21 -13.40 2.77
N HIS A 157 -0.43 -12.25 2.86
CA HIS A 157 -1.88 -12.13 2.94
C HIS A 157 -2.58 -12.50 1.63
N ALA A 158 -2.04 -12.01 0.50
CA ALA A 158 -2.59 -12.23 -0.83
C ALA A 158 -1.95 -13.41 -1.57
N GLU A 159 -1.10 -14.20 -0.89
CA GLU A 159 -0.40 -15.36 -1.47
C GLU A 159 0.38 -14.98 -2.75
N LEU A 160 1.11 -13.87 -2.72
CA LEU A 160 1.95 -13.40 -3.82
C LEU A 160 3.35 -14.02 -3.73
N TYR A 161 3.76 -14.75 -4.78
CA TYR A 161 5.02 -15.48 -4.80
C TYR A 161 6.16 -14.68 -5.45
N THR A 162 6.31 -13.41 -5.09
CA THR A 162 7.28 -12.49 -5.71
C THR A 162 8.50 -12.27 -4.81
N ILE A 163 9.68 -12.05 -5.42
CA ILE A 163 10.82 -11.47 -4.69
C ILE A 163 10.45 -10.02 -4.33
N VAL A 164 10.65 -9.62 -3.09
CA VAL A 164 10.28 -8.27 -2.62
C VAL A 164 11.43 -7.31 -2.89
N TYR A 165 11.25 -6.39 -3.85
CA TYR A 165 12.12 -5.22 -4.01
C TYR A 165 11.33 -3.96 -3.66
N SER A 166 11.92 -3.14 -2.79
CA SER A 166 11.40 -1.87 -2.33
C SER A 166 12.42 -0.79 -2.67
N GLU A 167 11.96 0.44 -2.89
CA GLU A 167 12.85 1.61 -2.98
C GLU A 167 13.73 1.79 -1.73
N GLU A 168 13.32 1.25 -0.59
CA GLU A 168 14.12 1.19 0.63
C GLU A 168 15.33 0.25 0.44
N LYS A 169 16.53 0.79 0.23
CA LYS A 169 17.76 -0.01 0.33
C LYS A 169 17.95 -0.52 1.75
N VAL A 170 18.48 -1.74 1.91
CA VAL A 170 19.10 -2.09 3.19
C VAL A 170 20.29 -1.14 3.31
N CYS A 171 20.29 -0.22 4.29
CA CYS A 171 21.48 0.57 4.59
C CYS A 171 22.59 -0.38 5.01
N SER A 172 23.39 -0.85 4.05
CA SER A 172 24.65 -1.53 4.33
C SER A 172 25.70 -0.45 4.61
N SER A 173 25.74 0.06 5.84
CA SER A 173 27.00 0.57 6.39
C SER A 173 27.87 -0.64 6.70
N GLY A 174 28.39 -1.28 5.66
CA GLY A 174 29.22 -2.47 5.77
C GLY A 174 29.93 -2.67 4.43
N SER A 175 31.13 -2.11 4.34
CA SER A 175 32.12 -2.48 3.34
C SER A 175 32.31 -4.00 3.38
N TRP A 176 31.95 -4.69 2.31
CA TRP A 176 32.43 -6.05 2.06
C TRP A 176 33.81 -5.93 1.41
N THR A 177 34.82 -5.63 2.23
CA THR A 177 36.24 -5.82 1.93
C THR A 177 36.92 -6.28 3.20
#